data_AF-D8TKF4-F1
#
_entry.id   AF-D8TKF4-F1
#
_cell.length_a   1.000
_cell.length_b   1.000
_cell.length_c   1.000
_cell.angle_alpha   90.00
_cell.angle_beta   90.00
_cell.angle_gamma   90.00
#
_symmetry.space_group_name_H-M   'P 1'
#
loop_
_entity.id
_entity.type
_entity.pdbx_description
1 polymer ?
#
loop_
_entity_poly.entity_id
_entity_poly.type
_entity_poly.pdbx_seq_one_letter_code
_entity_poly.pdbx_strand_id
1 'polypeptide(L)'
;MSKKNNKGTKRKAHEFDLQREKAEAEKRASKLAKKHQAGVKKLKKNKGVRIRKGVVIKGIKVVDAESKAKVKSVLAKAAKARAKAKMDIDDAAAQPVKRTKKARASSKNSRDKDTMDVQ
;
A
#
# COMPACT_ATOMS: atom_id res chain seq x y z
N MET A 1 19.72 3.56 66.60
CA MET A 1 18.72 3.76 65.52
C MET A 1 17.44 3.01 65.85
N SER A 2 16.36 3.74 66.16
CA SER A 2 15.09 3.20 66.68
C SER A 2 14.36 2.32 65.66
N LYS A 3 14.07 1.07 66.01
CA LYS A 3 13.26 0.11 65.22
C LYS A 3 11.73 0.34 65.38
N LYS A 4 11.29 1.43 66.01
CA LYS A 4 9.88 1.62 66.42
C LYS A 4 8.93 2.20 65.34
N ASN A 5 9.41 2.44 64.11
CA ASN A 5 8.66 3.26 63.14
C ASN A 5 8.01 2.47 61.99
N ASN A 6 8.15 1.13 61.96
CA ASN A 6 7.74 0.28 60.82
C ASN A 6 6.26 -0.13 60.78
N LYS A 7 5.43 0.27 61.76
CA LYS A 7 3.99 -0.06 61.76
C LYS A 7 3.16 0.89 60.90
N GLY A 8 3.55 2.17 60.82
CA GLY A 8 2.86 3.18 60.01
C GLY A 8 3.05 2.99 58.51
N THR A 9 4.25 2.57 58.09
CA THR A 9 4.58 2.27 56.69
C THR A 9 3.84 1.06 56.15
N LYS A 10 3.63 0.01 56.98
CA LYS A 10 2.85 -1.18 56.59
C LYS A 10 1.36 -0.88 56.39
N ARG A 11 0.76 0.01 57.19
CA ARG A 11 -0.65 0.42 57.02
C ARG A 11 -0.86 1.27 55.77
N LYS A 12 0.12 2.10 55.42
CA LYS A 12 0.07 3.00 54.25
C LYS A 12 0.56 2.35 52.94
N ALA A 13 1.04 1.11 52.98
CA ALA A 13 1.53 0.39 51.80
C ALA A 13 0.43 0.27 50.73
N HIS A 14 -0.77 -0.10 51.14
CA HIS A 14 -1.93 -0.20 50.25
C HIS A 14 -2.31 1.15 49.62
N GLU A 15 -2.24 2.25 50.38
CA GLU A 15 -2.49 3.59 49.84
C GLU A 15 -1.43 3.99 48.80
N PHE A 16 -0.17 3.63 49.03
CA PHE A 16 0.91 3.86 48.08
C PHE A 16 0.78 3.02 46.81
N ASP A 17 0.37 1.76 46.94
CA ASP A 17 0.13 0.88 45.80
C ASP A 17 -1.03 1.39 44.93
N LEU A 18 -2.12 1.83 45.56
CA LEU A 18 -3.25 2.46 44.86
C LEU A 18 -2.86 3.76 44.14
N GLN A 19 -2.01 4.59 44.75
CA GLN A 19 -1.51 5.80 44.09
C GLN A 19 -0.61 5.47 42.88
N ARG A 20 0.21 4.43 43.01
CA ARG A 20 1.07 3.96 41.91
C ARG A 20 0.26 3.42 40.75
N GLU A 21 -0.78 2.64 41.04
CA GLU A 21 -1.69 2.10 40.03
C GLU A 21 -2.45 3.20 39.28
N LYS A 22 -2.96 4.21 40.00
CA LYS A 22 -3.61 5.39 39.39
C LYS A 22 -2.66 6.14 38.46
N ALA A 23 -1.42 6.38 38.90
CA ALA A 23 -0.41 7.05 38.08
C ALA A 23 -0.02 6.23 36.84
N GLU A 24 0.01 4.90 36.92
CA GLU A 24 0.25 4.03 35.77
C GLU A 24 -0.95 3.98 34.80
N ALA A 25 -2.18 3.99 35.32
CA ALA A 25 -3.40 4.08 34.52
C ALA A 25 -3.46 5.40 33.74
N GLU A 26 -3.16 6.53 34.38
CA GLU A 26 -3.08 7.84 33.71
C GLU A 26 -1.96 7.90 32.67
N LYS A 27 -0.80 7.29 32.94
CA LYS A 27 0.28 7.16 31.95
C LYS A 27 -0.12 6.28 30.76
N ARG A 28 -0.89 5.22 30.96
CA ARG A 28 -1.42 4.39 29.86
C ARG A 28 -2.50 5.14 29.07
N ALA A 29 -3.42 5.82 29.74
CA ALA A 29 -4.47 6.61 29.13
C ALA A 29 -3.90 7.76 28.27
N SER A 30 -2.92 8.51 28.78
CA SER A 30 -2.24 9.57 28.03
C SER A 30 -1.43 9.07 26.84
N LYS A 31 -0.82 7.88 26.93
CA LYS A 31 -0.17 7.22 25.79
C LYS A 31 -1.17 6.78 24.71
N LEU A 32 -2.33 6.27 25.10
CA LEU A 32 -3.40 5.92 24.17
C LEU A 32 -3.98 7.18 23.50
N ALA A 33 -4.25 8.24 24.27
CA ALA A 33 -4.73 9.51 23.74
C ALA A 33 -3.75 10.12 22.72
N LYS A 34 -2.43 10.07 22.97
CA LYS A 34 -1.40 10.52 22.02
C LYS A 34 -1.35 9.68 20.73
N LYS A 35 -1.70 8.39 20.79
CA LYS A 35 -1.82 7.53 19.59
C LYS A 35 -3.04 7.88 18.75
N HIS A 36 -4.15 8.27 19.38
CA HIS A 36 -5.37 8.68 18.67
C HIS A 36 -5.32 10.13 18.16
N GLN A 37 -4.58 11.02 18.84
CA GLN A 37 -4.30 12.39 18.38
C GLN A 37 -3.13 12.50 17.40
N ALA A 38 -2.48 11.39 17.04
CA ALA A 38 -1.57 11.34 15.91
C ALA A 38 -2.40 11.55 14.63
N GLY A 39 -2.67 12.83 14.34
CA GLY A 39 -3.56 13.28 13.29
C GLY A 39 -3.26 12.63 11.95
N VAL A 40 -4.30 12.55 11.12
CA VAL A 40 -4.26 12.02 9.76
C VAL A 40 -3.09 12.67 9.00
N LYS A 41 -1.95 11.97 8.97
CA LYS A 41 -0.75 12.44 8.30
C LYS A 41 -1.11 12.50 6.83
N LYS A 42 -1.20 13.71 6.26
CA LYS A 42 -1.49 13.92 4.83
C LYS A 42 -0.54 13.04 4.03
N LEU A 43 -1.06 11.94 3.47
CA LEU A 43 -0.26 11.05 2.64
C LEU A 43 0.24 11.87 1.46
N LYS A 44 1.57 12.00 1.33
CA LYS A 44 2.15 12.57 0.11
C LYS A 44 1.70 11.70 -1.06
N LYS A 45 1.16 12.31 -2.10
CA LYS A 45 0.83 11.61 -3.34
C LYS A 45 2.13 11.06 -3.89
N ASN A 46 2.34 9.74 -3.76
CA ASN A 46 3.53 9.10 -4.30
C ASN A 46 3.54 9.33 -5.81
N LYS A 47 4.66 9.85 -6.33
CA LYS A 47 4.91 9.88 -7.77
C LYS A 47 4.82 8.43 -8.28
N GLY A 48 4.12 8.22 -9.39
CA GLY A 48 3.87 6.88 -9.93
C GLY A 48 5.17 6.08 -10.15
N VAL A 49 5.05 4.75 -10.15
CA VAL A 49 6.20 3.84 -10.37
C VAL A 49 6.61 3.90 -11.84
N ARG A 50 7.90 4.17 -12.12
CA ARG A 50 8.45 4.13 -13.48
C ARG A 50 8.64 2.69 -13.94
N ILE A 51 7.89 2.27 -14.97
CA ILE A 51 8.03 0.96 -15.60
C ILE A 51 9.05 1.07 -16.75
N ARG A 52 10.07 0.22 -16.77
CA ARG A 52 11.08 0.19 -17.85
C ARG A 52 10.47 -0.34 -19.15
N LYS A 53 10.96 0.15 -20.29
CA LYS A 53 10.55 -0.32 -21.63
C LYS A 53 10.80 -1.83 -21.74
N GLY A 54 9.79 -2.59 -22.17
CA GLY A 54 9.85 -4.05 -22.29
C GLY A 54 9.41 -4.83 -21.04
N VAL A 55 9.13 -4.15 -19.92
CA VAL A 55 8.61 -4.82 -18.71
C VAL A 55 7.08 -4.86 -18.76
N VAL A 56 6.51 -6.06 -18.64
CA VAL A 56 5.06 -6.29 -18.54
C VAL A 56 4.68 -6.58 -17.09
N ILE A 57 3.72 -5.83 -16.54
CA ILE A 57 3.17 -6.10 -15.22
C ILE A 57 2.14 -7.22 -15.33
N LYS A 58 2.41 -8.36 -14.68
CA LYS A 58 1.49 -9.51 -14.63
C LYS A 58 0.23 -9.23 -13.80
N GLY A 59 0.35 -8.43 -12.74
CA GLY A 59 -0.76 -8.08 -11.86
C GLY A 59 -0.30 -7.35 -10.60
N ILE A 60 -1.27 -6.89 -9.80
CA ILE A 60 -1.04 -6.18 -8.54
C ILE A 60 -1.46 -7.08 -7.37
N LYS A 61 -0.52 -7.38 -6.46
CA LYS A 61 -0.81 -8.17 -5.25
C LYS A 61 -1.36 -7.27 -4.17
N VAL A 62 -2.65 -7.40 -3.87
CA VAL A 62 -3.28 -6.73 -2.71
C VAL A 62 -3.09 -7.63 -1.49
N VAL A 63 -2.53 -7.09 -0.41
CA VAL A 63 -2.23 -7.86 0.82
C VAL A 63 -3.32 -7.65 1.88
N ASP A 64 -3.81 -6.42 2.01
CA ASP A 64 -4.83 -6.03 2.99
C ASP A 64 -6.20 -6.72 2.74
N ALA A 65 -6.84 -7.17 3.81
CA ALA A 65 -8.06 -7.98 3.76
C ALA A 65 -9.28 -7.16 3.32
N GLU A 66 -9.44 -5.95 3.84
CA GLU A 66 -10.55 -5.06 3.49
C GLU A 66 -10.47 -4.63 2.02
N SER A 67 -9.26 -4.25 1.60
CA SER A 67 -8.97 -3.87 0.21
C SER A 67 -9.21 -5.05 -0.75
N LYS A 68 -8.86 -6.28 -0.39
CA LYS A 68 -9.16 -7.48 -1.19
C LYS A 68 -10.66 -7.66 -1.41
N ALA A 69 -11.48 -7.50 -0.37
CA ALA A 69 -12.92 -7.65 -0.48
C ALA A 69 -13.54 -6.63 -1.45
N LYS A 70 -13.10 -5.36 -1.35
CA LYS A 70 -13.52 -4.28 -2.26
C LYS A 70 -13.09 -4.55 -3.71
N VAL A 71 -11.84 -4.96 -3.92
CA VAL A 71 -11.35 -5.29 -5.27
C VAL A 71 -12.12 -6.46 -5.87
N LYS A 72 -12.36 -7.53 -5.10
CA LYS A 72 -13.16 -8.68 -5.56
C LYS A 72 -14.57 -8.28 -5.97
N SER A 73 -15.24 -7.42 -5.19
CA SER A 73 -16.60 -6.99 -5.52
C SER A 73 -16.67 -6.15 -6.79
N VAL A 74 -15.69 -5.25 -6.99
CA VAL A 74 -15.57 -4.46 -8.24
C VAL A 74 -15.29 -5.36 -9.44
N LEU A 75 -14.35 -6.30 -9.33
CA LEU A 75 -14.05 -7.24 -10.41
C LEU A 75 -15.25 -8.13 -10.76
N ALA A 76 -16.00 -8.61 -9.77
CA ALA A 76 -17.20 -9.39 -9.99
C ALA A 76 -18.29 -8.59 -10.71
N LYS A 77 -18.49 -7.32 -10.33
CA LYS A 77 -19.44 -6.41 -11.02
C LYS A 77 -19.01 -6.17 -12.47
N ALA A 78 -17.73 -5.90 -12.71
CA ALA A 78 -17.18 -5.69 -14.04
C ALA A 78 -17.29 -6.95 -14.92
N ALA A 79 -17.06 -8.14 -14.35
CA ALA A 79 -17.23 -9.40 -15.06
C ALA A 79 -18.69 -9.65 -15.46
N LYS A 80 -19.65 -9.39 -14.56
CA LYS A 80 -21.08 -9.48 -14.86
C LYS A 80 -21.50 -8.50 -15.96
N ALA A 81 -21.00 -7.26 -15.92
CA ALA A 81 -21.26 -6.27 -16.96
C ALA A 81 -20.70 -6.69 -18.33
N ARG A 82 -19.47 -7.22 -18.36
CA ARG A 82 -18.86 -7.76 -19.59
C ARG A 82 -19.59 -8.98 -20.13
N ALA A 83 -20.10 -9.85 -19.27
CA ALA A 83 -20.88 -11.01 -19.70
C ALA A 83 -22.19 -10.60 -20.35
N LYS A 84 -22.90 -9.62 -19.77
CA LYS A 84 -24.12 -9.05 -20.37
C LYS A 84 -23.84 -8.37 -21.71
N ALA A 85 -22.82 -7.53 -21.78
CA ALA A 85 -22.44 -6.85 -23.02
C ALA A 85 -21.97 -7.80 -24.15
N LYS A 86 -21.54 -9.01 -23.83
CA LYS A 86 -21.19 -10.04 -24.83
C LYS A 86 -22.40 -10.85 -25.33
N MET A 87 -23.52 -10.84 -24.61
CA MET A 87 -24.76 -11.48 -25.07
C MET A 87 -25.52 -10.61 -26.09
N ASP A 88 -25.19 -9.32 -26.20
CA ASP A 88 -25.84 -8.39 -27.14
C ASP A 88 -25.07 -8.22 -28.47
N ILE A 89 -24.00 -9.00 -28.71
CA ILE A 89 -23.15 -8.89 -29.90
C ILE A 89 -23.07 -10.25 -30.60
N ASP A 90 -24.18 -10.73 -31.15
CA ASP A 90 -24.16 -11.85 -32.10
C ASP A 90 -24.83 -11.53 -33.47
N ASP A 91 -25.32 -10.29 -33.71
CA ASP A 91 -26.01 -9.98 -34.98
C ASP A 91 -25.50 -8.76 -35.77
N ALA A 92 -24.37 -8.14 -35.40
CA ALA A 92 -23.85 -6.99 -36.14
C ALA A 92 -22.39 -7.15 -36.60
N ALA A 93 -22.27 -7.80 -37.76
CA ALA A 93 -21.26 -7.55 -38.80
C ALA A 93 -19.77 -7.73 -38.43
N ALA A 94 -19.29 -8.95 -38.67
CA ALA A 94 -17.89 -9.19 -39.02
C ALA A 94 -17.53 -8.45 -40.32
N GLN A 95 -16.91 -7.27 -40.21
CA GLN A 95 -16.24 -6.61 -41.33
C GLN A 95 -14.74 -6.97 -41.31
N PRO A 96 -14.20 -7.65 -42.34
CA PRO A 96 -12.78 -8.00 -42.40
C PRO A 96 -11.93 -6.76 -42.71
N VAL A 97 -11.11 -6.32 -41.74
CA VAL A 97 -10.11 -5.26 -41.94
C VAL A 97 -8.95 -5.76 -42.80
N LYS A 98 -8.80 -5.16 -44.00
CA LYS A 98 -7.67 -5.38 -44.92
C LYS A 98 -6.35 -4.95 -44.26
N ARG A 99 -5.39 -5.89 -44.10
CA ARG A 99 -4.03 -5.61 -43.61
C ARG A 99 -3.22 -4.96 -44.73
N THR A 100 -2.90 -3.68 -44.62
CA THR A 100 -1.91 -3.03 -45.48
C THR A 100 -0.50 -3.29 -44.92
N LYS A 101 0.28 -4.10 -45.63
CA LYS A 101 1.74 -4.19 -45.41
C LYS A 101 2.36 -2.86 -45.85
N LYS A 102 2.95 -2.09 -44.94
CA LYS A 102 3.91 -1.04 -45.31
C LYS A 102 5.30 -1.40 -44.83
N ALA A 103 6.23 -1.27 -45.77
CA ALA A 103 7.54 -1.87 -45.79
C ALA A 103 8.50 -1.36 -44.72
N ARG A 104 9.43 -2.24 -44.35
CA ARG A 104 10.56 -2.02 -43.46
C ARG A 104 11.60 -1.18 -44.23
N ALA A 105 11.79 0.08 -43.87
CA ALA A 105 12.90 0.87 -44.40
C ALA A 105 14.17 0.46 -43.65
N SER A 106 15.07 -0.22 -44.36
CA SER A 106 16.45 -0.48 -43.94
C SER A 106 17.35 0.70 -44.33
N SER A 107 17.95 1.36 -43.36
CA SER A 107 19.23 2.06 -43.51
C SER A 107 20.04 1.65 -42.26
N LYS A 108 20.98 0.71 -42.33
CA LYS A 108 22.31 0.72 -42.97
C LYS A 108 23.20 1.86 -42.45
N ASN A 109 24.06 1.46 -41.50
CA ASN A 109 25.41 1.93 -41.19
C ASN A 109 25.70 3.43 -41.10
N SER A 110 26.11 3.87 -39.91
CA SER A 110 27.47 4.41 -39.74
C SER A 110 28.06 3.87 -38.43
N ARG A 111 29.18 3.15 -38.59
CA ARG A 111 30.14 2.83 -37.53
C ARG A 111 31.14 3.98 -37.56
N ASP A 112 31.16 4.79 -36.52
CA ASP A 112 32.32 5.58 -36.10
C ASP A 112 32.46 5.23 -34.61
N LYS A 113 33.34 4.30 -34.17
CA LYS A 113 34.80 4.39 -34.12
C LYS A 113 35.27 5.82 -33.84
N ASP A 114 35.33 6.17 -32.55
CA ASP A 114 36.32 7.08 -31.96
C ASP A 114 36.37 6.77 -30.46
N THR A 115 37.32 5.92 -30.04
CA THR A 115 38.63 6.25 -29.44
C THR A 115 38.58 5.89 -27.96
N MET A 116 39.01 4.66 -27.68
CA MET A 116 39.64 4.31 -26.41
C MET A 116 40.92 5.14 -26.33
N ASP A 117 41.12 5.91 -25.26
CA ASP A 117 42.44 6.02 -24.64
C ASP A 117 42.26 6.39 -23.16
N VAL A 118 42.61 5.41 -22.33
CA VAL A 118 42.86 5.52 -20.90
C VAL A 118 44.36 5.39 -20.75
N GLN A 119 45.05 6.49 -20.46
CA GLN A 119 46.30 6.52 -19.68
C GLN A 119 46.36 7.84 -18.92
#